data_AF-A0A926CXV3-F1
#
_entry.id   AF-A0A926CXV3-F1
#
_cell.length_a   1.000
_cell.length_b   1.000
_cell.length_c   1.000
_cell.angle_alpha   90.00
_cell.angle_beta   90.00
_cell.angle_gamma   90.00
#
_symmetry.space_group_name_H-M   'P 1'
#
loop_
_entity.id
_entity.type
_entity.pdbx_description
1 polymer ?
#
loop_
_entity_poly.entity_id
_entity_poly.type
_entity_poly.pdbx_seq_one_letter_code
_entity_poly.pdbx_strand_id
1 'polypeptide(L)' 'TMSNNYNSRLRPPEVFIVNGKPHLIRKRETLDDLLKNQIVHEEELFSNKVMGPAV' A
#
# COMPACT_ATOMS: atom_id res chain seq x y z
N THR A 1 -13.96 9.48 1.17
CA THR A 1 -13.27 9.56 2.48
C THR A 1 -11.78 9.71 2.24
N MET A 2 -11.15 10.74 2.79
CA MET A 2 -9.69 10.99 2.75
C MET A 2 -8.97 10.07 3.76
N SER A 3 -9.11 8.75 3.60
CA SER A 3 -8.33 7.79 4.40
C SER A 3 -7.04 7.47 3.66
N ASN A 4 -5.97 8.20 3.98
CA ASN A 4 -4.64 7.84 3.50
C ASN A 4 -4.11 6.64 4.30
N ASN A 5 -3.29 5.77 3.69
CA ASN A 5 -2.66 4.63 4.35
C ASN A 5 -1.49 5.09 5.26
N TYR A 6 -1.79 5.99 6.20
CA TYR A 6 -0.82 6.57 7.13
C TYR A 6 -0.15 5.43 7.94
N ASN A 7 1.18 5.43 7.99
CA ASN A 7 2.03 4.39 8.60
C ASN A 7 1.95 2.99 7.97
N SER A 8 1.60 2.85 6.69
CA SER A 8 1.50 1.54 6.02
C SER A 8 0.56 0.56 6.75
N ARG A 9 -0.43 1.10 7.48
CA ARG A 9 -1.34 0.28 8.27
C ARG A 9 -2.33 -0.42 7.36
N LEU A 10 -2.33 -1.75 7.41
CA LEU A 10 -3.30 -2.59 6.70
C LEU A 10 -4.72 -2.25 7.14
N ARG A 11 -5.59 -1.88 6.19
CA ARG A 11 -6.98 -1.62 6.56
C ARG A 11 -7.71 -2.95 6.89
N PRO A 12 -8.51 -2.96 7.97
CA PRO A 12 -9.25 -4.15 8.39
C PRO A 12 -10.36 -4.50 7.39
N PRO A 13 -10.88 -5.73 7.44
CA PRO A 13 -12.06 -6.09 6.68
C PRO A 13 -13.27 -5.28 7.17
N GLU A 14 -14.13 -4.89 6.24
CA GLU A 14 -15.38 -4.19 6.55
C GLU A 14 -16.55 -5.12 6.26
N VAL A 15 -17.50 -5.19 7.21
CA VAL A 15 -18.65 -6.09 7.16
C VAL A 15 -19.93 -5.26 7.22
N PHE A 16 -20.87 -5.59 6.36
CA PHE A 16 -22.20 -5.01 6.32
C PHE A 16 -23.22 -6.04 6.82
N ILE A 17 -24.08 -5.66 7.76
CA ILE A 17 -25.08 -6.56 8.34
C ILE A 17 -26.44 -6.24 7.72
N VAL A 18 -27.04 -7.20 7.03
CA VAL A 18 -28.37 -7.07 6.40
C VAL A 18 -29.26 -8.20 6.88
N ASN A 19 -30.45 -7.88 7.39
CA ASN A 19 -31.42 -8.87 7.88
C ASN A 19 -30.80 -9.87 8.88
N GLY A 20 -29.89 -9.39 9.74
CA GLY A 20 -29.17 -10.21 10.73
C GLY A 20 -28.04 -11.08 10.16
N LYS A 21 -27.75 -11.01 8.86
CA LYS A 21 -26.65 -11.75 8.22
C LYS A 21 -25.44 -10.84 7.93
N PRO A 22 -24.22 -11.22 8.35
CA PRO A 22 -23.02 -10.48 8.01
C PRO A 22 -22.59 -10.76 6.56
N HIS A 23 -22.30 -9.70 5.81
CA HIS A 23 -21.78 -9.73 4.44
C HIS A 23 -20.45 -8.97 4.38
N LEU A 24 -19.40 -9.62 3.88
CA LEU A 24 -18.11 -8.98 3.71
C LEU A 24 -18.16 -8.00 2.52
N ILE A 25 -18.06 -6.70 2.79
CA ILE A 25 -18.06 -5.67 1.75
C ILE A 25 -16.66 -5.27 1.30
N ARG A 26 -15.66 -5.41 2.19
CA ARG A 26 -14.26 -5.14 1.86
C ARG A 26 -13.36 -6.16 2.53
N LYS A 27 -12.49 -6.79 1.73
CA LYS A 27 -11.47 -7.71 2.23
C LYS A 27 -10.41 -6.93 3.01
N ARG A 28 -9.76 -7.61 3.96
CA ARG A 28 -8.59 -7.10 4.66
C ARG A 28 -7.49 -6.78 3.63
N GLU A 29 -6.86 -5.62 3.74
CA GLU A 29 -5.70 -5.29 2.92
C GLU A 29 -4.47 -6.11 3.33
N THR A 30 -3.68 -6.50 2.34
CA THR A 30 -2.37 -7.12 2.51
C THR A 30 -1.24 -6.13 2.22
N LEU A 31 0.00 -6.48 2.56
CA LEU A 31 1.15 -5.62 2.24
C LEU A 31 1.32 -5.46 0.73
N ASP A 32 1.08 -6.52 -0.03
CA ASP A 32 1.14 -6.50 -1.49
C ASP A 32 0.14 -5.49 -2.09
N ASP A 33 -1.05 -5.36 -1.49
CA ASP A 33 -2.04 -4.36 -1.88
C ASP A 33 -1.57 -2.91 -1.65
N LEU A 34 -0.70 -2.68 -0.66
CA LEU A 34 -0.10 -1.38 -0.39
C LEU A 34 1.04 -1.08 -1.39
N LEU A 35 1.81 -2.10 -1.75
CA LEU A 35 2.99 -1.98 -2.61
C LEU A 35 2.65 -1.96 -4.11
N LYS A 36 1.49 -2.47 -4.53
CA LYS A 36 1.11 -2.59 -5.95
C LYS A 36 1.16 -1.28 -6.76
N ASN A 37 1.00 -0.14 -6.10
CA ASN A 37 1.00 1.18 -6.73
C ASN A 37 2.35 1.91 -6.56
N GLN A 38 3.34 1.28 -5.91
CA GLN A 38 4.68 1.85 -5.79
C GLN A 38 5.44 1.62 -7.09
N ILE A 39 5.92 2.71 -7.68
CA ILE A 39 6.81 2.66 -8.85
C ILE A 39 8.23 2.57 -8.31
N VAL A 40 8.88 1.42 -8.52
CA VAL A 40 10.29 1.24 -8.17
C VAL A 40 11.13 1.70 -9.36
N HIS A 41 11.85 2.80 -9.20
CA HIS A 41 12.83 3.25 -10.19
C HIS A 41 14.18 2.58 -9.92
N GLU A 42 14.37 1.37 -10.45
CA GLU A 42 15.63 0.64 -10.30
C GLU A 42 16.78 1.32 -11.09
N GLU A 43 16.46 1.94 -12.23
CA GLU A 43 17.45 2.54 -13.13
C GLU A 43 18.16 3.78 -12.54
N GLU A 44 17.48 4.57 -11.71
CA GLU A 44 18.08 5.75 -11.06
C GLU A 44 18.98 5.39 -9.87
N LEU A 45 18.67 4.28 -9.18
CA LEU A 45 19.40 3.84 -7.98
C LEU A 45 20.81 3.34 -8.29
N PHE A 46 21.02 2.71 -9.45
CA PHE A 46 22.36 2.26 -9.87
C PHE A 46 23.20 3.40 -10.46
N SER A 47 22.58 4.43 -11.04
CA SER A 47 23.31 5.60 -11.58
C SER A 47 24.01 6.42 -10.49
N ASN A 48 23.32 6.64 -9.35
CA ASN A 48 23.83 7.44 -8.22
C ASN A 48 24.82 6.69 -7.32
N LYS A 49 25.02 5.38 -7.51
CA LYS A 49 26.05 4.62 -6.79
C LYS A 49 27.38 4.57 -7.54
N VAL A 50 27.36 4.86 -8.85
CA VAL A 50 28.56 4.85 -9.71
C VAL A 50 29.25 6.22 -9.76
N MET A 51 28.51 7.32 -9.59
CA MET A 51 29.12 8.62 -9.29
C MET A 51 29.27 8.78 -7.78
N GLY A 52 30.51 8.64 -7.28
CA GLY A 52 30.87 9.10 -5.93
C GLY A 52 30.50 10.57 -5.70
N PRO A 53 30.48 11.05 -4.44
CA PRO A 53 30.07 12.41 -4.15
C PRO A 53 30.91 13.37 -4.98
N ALA A 54 30.25 14.12 -5.87
CA ALA A 54 30.90 15.15 -6.67
C ALA A 54 31.46 16.20 -5.71
N VAL A 55 32.78 16.17 -5.51
CA VAL A 55 33.61 17.27 -5.01
C VAL A 55 33.95 18.17 -6.19
#